data_AF-A0A7J6C0H4-F1
#
_entry.id   AF-A0A7J6C0H4-F1
#
_cell.length_a   1.000
_cell.length_b   1.000
_cell.length_c   1.000
_cell.angle_alpha   90.00
_cell.angle_beta   90.00
_cell.angle_gamma   90.00
#
_symmetry.space_group_name_H-M   'P 1'
#
loop_
_entity.id
_entity.type
_entity.pdbx_description
1 polymer ?
#
loop_
_entity_poly.entity_id
_entity_poly.type
_entity_poly.pdbx_seq_one_letter_code
_entity_poly.pdbx_strand_id
1 'polypeptide(L)'
;MLLVFQTPVDEVSEGMCACKDCVRQQTHSFWFNELYDLSIQPLLTWENHVLSEDIYKYWKGLQKNKNEDNYTAVVEKLFSLFPDKMQYSDASPKHCRTCAVIGNSGNLKGSRYGHFIDLHDFVISTYKKVSPSVKANRHKVMILHPAFIKYVHEIWLLKRGKYPSTGFLAIIFALHVCDQVSTFGFGADQYGNWYHYFEKTSNKVRTGAHSGSFEFDTMMQLYLENKIQVFRGR
;
A
#
# COMPACT_ATOMS: atom_id res chain seq x y z
N MET A 1 -57.84 12.75 -19.86
CA MET A 1 -56.87 11.73 -20.31
C MET A 1 -55.61 11.93 -19.50
N LEU A 2 -55.39 11.13 -18.45
CA LEU A 2 -54.16 11.19 -17.66
C LEU A 2 -53.04 10.56 -18.50
N LEU A 3 -52.02 11.35 -18.81
CA LEU A 3 -50.76 10.84 -19.33
C LEU A 3 -49.84 10.61 -18.14
N VAL A 4 -49.63 9.34 -17.80
CA VAL A 4 -48.63 8.91 -16.82
C VAL A 4 -47.28 8.93 -17.54
N PHE A 5 -46.40 9.86 -17.17
CA PHE A 5 -44.99 9.77 -17.53
C PHE A 5 -44.36 8.67 -16.69
N GLN A 6 -44.10 7.51 -17.30
CA GLN A 6 -43.21 6.51 -16.74
C GLN A 6 -41.78 7.09 -16.79
N THR A 7 -41.25 7.44 -15.62
CA THR A 7 -39.82 7.70 -15.45
C THR A 7 -39.04 6.42 -15.76
N PRO A 8 -37.91 6.47 -16.49
CA PRO A 8 -37.10 5.28 -16.70
C PRO A 8 -36.57 4.77 -15.37
N VAL A 9 -36.57 3.44 -15.26
CA VAL A 9 -36.00 2.64 -14.18
C VAL A 9 -34.59 3.13 -13.85
N ASP A 10 -34.33 3.28 -12.56
CA ASP A 10 -33.06 3.63 -11.94
C ASP A 10 -31.84 3.07 -12.70
N GLU A 11 -31.09 3.93 -13.38
CA GLU A 11 -29.67 3.70 -13.65
C GLU A 11 -28.93 3.79 -12.30
N VAL A 12 -28.99 2.71 -11.53
CA VAL A 12 -28.06 2.49 -10.41
C VAL A 12 -26.68 2.39 -11.05
N SER A 13 -25.91 3.47 -10.95
CA SER A 13 -24.46 3.49 -11.21
C SER A 13 -23.86 2.18 -10.68
N GLU A 14 -23.40 1.28 -11.57
CA GLU A 14 -22.66 0.08 -11.15
C GLU A 14 -21.49 0.57 -10.28
N GLY A 15 -21.58 0.33 -8.96
CA GLY A 15 -20.57 0.79 -8.02
C GLY A 15 -19.19 0.26 -8.39
N MET A 16 -18.14 1.04 -8.15
CA MET A 16 -16.77 0.65 -8.53
C MET A 16 -16.29 -0.64 -7.85
N CYS A 17 -16.93 -1.04 -6.75
CA CYS A 17 -16.71 -2.29 -6.02
C CYS A 17 -17.99 -2.68 -5.24
N ALA A 18 -18.05 -3.90 -4.70
CA ALA A 18 -19.18 -4.36 -3.89
C ALA A 18 -19.11 -3.95 -2.40
N CYS A 19 -18.06 -3.22 -1.99
CA CYS A 19 -17.92 -2.76 -0.61
C CYS A 19 -18.88 -1.61 -0.31
N LYS A 20 -19.18 -1.41 0.98
CA LYS A 20 -19.95 -0.24 1.45
C LYS A 20 -19.28 1.08 1.05
N ASP A 21 -17.97 1.13 1.21
CA ASP A 21 -17.10 2.25 0.88
C ASP A 21 -15.96 1.71 0.02
N CYS A 22 -15.74 2.28 -1.18
CA CYS A 22 -14.67 1.87 -2.09
C CYS A 22 -13.54 2.91 -2.10
N VAL A 23 -12.29 2.49 -1.93
CA VAL A 23 -11.11 3.38 -2.03
C VAL A 23 -11.11 4.17 -3.34
N ARG A 24 -11.41 3.48 -4.46
CA ARG A 24 -11.37 4.02 -5.83
C ARG A 24 -12.47 5.04 -6.12
N GLN A 25 -13.52 5.08 -5.31
CA GLN A 25 -14.63 6.00 -5.51
C GLN A 25 -14.16 7.44 -5.27
N GLN A 26 -14.37 8.31 -6.24
CA GLN A 26 -14.07 9.73 -6.06
C GLN A 26 -14.90 10.30 -4.91
N THR A 27 -14.24 11.09 -4.07
CA THR A 27 -14.88 11.80 -2.97
C THR A 27 -15.10 13.26 -3.33
N HIS A 28 -15.88 13.99 -2.53
CA HIS A 28 -15.95 15.46 -2.63
C HIS A 28 -14.63 16.15 -2.22
N SER A 29 -13.71 15.44 -1.57
CA SER A 29 -12.39 15.97 -1.25
C SER A 29 -11.47 16.01 -2.47
N PHE A 30 -10.99 17.21 -2.78
CA PHE A 30 -9.97 17.44 -3.81
C PHE A 30 -8.63 16.78 -3.44
N TRP A 31 -8.30 16.72 -2.15
CA TRP A 31 -6.99 16.25 -1.69
C TRP A 31 -6.69 14.82 -2.13
N PHE A 32 -7.62 13.88 -1.91
CA PHE A 32 -7.39 12.49 -2.33
C PHE A 32 -7.42 12.34 -3.85
N ASN A 33 -8.37 13.01 -4.51
CA ASN A 33 -8.56 12.87 -5.95
C ASN A 33 -7.38 13.44 -6.76
N GLU A 34 -6.68 14.46 -6.26
CA GLU A 34 -5.47 15.01 -6.89
C GLU A 34 -4.25 14.09 -6.72
N LEU A 35 -4.19 13.34 -5.62
CA LEU A 35 -3.04 12.48 -5.31
C LEU A 35 -3.20 11.07 -5.91
N TYR A 36 -4.41 10.52 -5.93
CA TYR A 36 -4.68 9.14 -6.30
C TYR A 36 -4.84 8.96 -7.82
N ASP A 37 -3.89 8.25 -8.45
CA ASP A 37 -3.87 8.01 -9.89
C ASP A 37 -4.14 6.54 -10.21
N LEU A 38 -5.32 6.27 -10.78
CA LEU A 38 -5.77 4.93 -11.16
C LEU A 38 -4.93 4.28 -12.27
N SER A 39 -4.16 5.05 -13.03
CA SER A 39 -3.31 4.54 -14.12
C SER A 39 -1.98 3.98 -13.63
N ILE A 40 -1.59 4.30 -12.39
CA ILE A 40 -0.33 3.86 -11.81
C ILE A 40 -0.37 2.36 -11.54
N GLN A 41 0.59 1.65 -12.14
CA GLN A 41 0.78 0.22 -11.94
C GLN A 41 1.78 -0.02 -10.80
N PRO A 42 1.34 -0.60 -9.65
CA PRO A 42 2.20 -0.74 -8.49
C PRO A 42 3.27 -1.83 -8.62
N LEU A 43 3.12 -2.77 -9.55
CA LEU A 43 4.03 -3.90 -9.71
C LEU A 43 4.76 -3.87 -11.05
N LEU A 44 6.00 -4.36 -11.00
CA LEU A 44 6.82 -4.62 -12.17
C LEU A 44 6.36 -5.90 -12.86
N THR A 45 6.15 -5.83 -14.16
CA THR A 45 5.79 -6.92 -15.07
C THR A 45 6.75 -6.90 -16.26
N TRP A 46 6.74 -7.96 -17.06
CA TRP A 46 7.48 -8.02 -18.31
C TRP A 46 7.08 -6.90 -19.27
N GLU A 47 5.83 -6.45 -19.24
CA GLU A 47 5.32 -5.41 -20.14
C GLU A 47 5.75 -4.00 -19.71
N ASN A 48 5.98 -3.76 -18.42
CA ASN A 48 6.27 -2.44 -17.88
C ASN A 48 7.70 -2.29 -17.28
N HIS A 49 8.56 -3.30 -17.41
CA HIS A 49 9.86 -3.28 -16.75
C HIS A 49 10.88 -2.28 -17.30
N VAL A 50 10.67 -1.77 -18.52
CA VAL A 50 11.60 -0.79 -19.10
C VAL A 50 11.37 0.56 -18.44
N LEU A 51 12.32 0.97 -17.59
CA LEU A 51 12.24 2.23 -16.86
C LEU A 51 12.68 3.40 -17.74
N SER A 52 11.97 4.52 -17.62
CA SER A 52 12.47 5.80 -18.13
C SER A 52 13.74 6.23 -17.41
N GLU A 53 14.53 7.09 -18.05
CA GLU A 53 15.79 7.56 -17.50
C GLU A 53 15.63 8.27 -16.15
N ASP A 54 14.57 9.06 -15.98
CA ASP A 54 14.30 9.77 -14.72
C ASP A 54 13.95 8.81 -13.58
N ILE A 55 13.15 7.76 -13.85
CA ILE A 55 12.78 6.75 -12.87
C ILE A 55 14.01 5.92 -12.48
N TYR A 56 14.81 5.52 -13.47
CA TYR A 56 16.02 4.74 -13.23
C TYR A 56 17.04 5.53 -12.39
N LYS A 57 17.31 6.80 -12.73
CA LYS A 57 18.20 7.69 -11.97
C LYS A 57 17.69 7.91 -10.54
N TYR A 58 16.40 8.18 -10.37
CA TYR A 58 15.77 8.32 -9.06
C TYR A 58 15.99 7.05 -8.21
N TRP A 59 15.63 5.89 -8.75
CA TRP A 59 15.67 4.62 -8.04
C TRP A 59 17.10 4.22 -7.65
N LYS A 60 18.06 4.34 -8.57
CA LYS A 60 19.48 4.13 -8.31
C LYS A 60 20.03 5.10 -7.25
N GLY A 61 19.49 6.31 -7.17
CA GLY A 61 19.89 7.31 -6.18
C GLY A 61 19.49 6.99 -4.74
N LEU A 62 18.51 6.10 -4.52
CA LEU A 62 18.00 5.78 -3.18
C LEU A 62 19.07 5.11 -2.30
N GLN A 63 19.82 4.17 -2.89
CA GLN A 63 20.86 3.41 -2.22
C GLN A 63 22.13 3.41 -3.06
N LYS A 64 23.20 4.06 -2.57
CA LYS A 64 24.49 4.10 -3.27
C LYS A 64 25.11 2.71 -3.28
N ASN A 65 25.12 2.05 -4.43
CA ASN A 65 25.91 0.85 -4.67
C ASN A 65 27.09 1.18 -5.58
N LYS A 66 28.29 0.69 -5.24
CA LYS A 66 29.51 0.89 -6.04
C LYS A 66 29.58 -0.03 -7.25
N ASN A 67 28.87 -1.16 -7.23
CA ASN A 67 28.80 -2.09 -8.34
C ASN A 67 27.54 -1.81 -9.16
N GLU A 68 27.74 -1.59 -10.45
CA GLU A 68 26.67 -1.36 -11.41
C GLU A 68 26.40 -2.66 -12.18
N ASP A 69 25.49 -3.47 -11.66
CA ASP A 69 24.93 -4.58 -12.43
C ASP A 69 24.03 -4.04 -13.56
N ASN A 70 24.04 -4.72 -14.71
CA ASN A 70 23.19 -4.37 -15.83
C ASN A 70 21.71 -4.63 -15.47
N TYR A 71 20.93 -3.56 -15.38
CA TYR A 71 19.51 -3.61 -15.02
C TYR A 71 18.72 -4.62 -15.87
N THR A 72 18.89 -4.59 -17.19
CA THR A 72 18.18 -5.49 -18.11
C THR A 72 18.49 -6.94 -17.80
N ALA A 73 19.77 -7.29 -17.62
CA ALA A 73 20.18 -8.66 -17.29
C ALA A 73 19.59 -9.14 -15.94
N VAL A 74 19.50 -8.24 -14.95
CA VAL A 74 18.89 -8.55 -13.65
C VAL A 74 17.40 -8.83 -13.79
N VAL A 75 16.69 -7.98 -14.55
CA VAL A 75 15.23 -8.11 -14.73
C VAL A 75 14.86 -9.34 -15.56
N GLU A 76 15.61 -9.63 -16.63
CA GLU A 76 15.44 -10.87 -17.41
C GLU A 76 15.60 -12.10 -16.51
N LYS A 77 16.64 -12.10 -15.67
CA LYS A 77 16.86 -13.20 -14.72
C LYS A 77 15.73 -13.27 -13.69
N LEU A 78 15.25 -12.13 -13.20
CA LEU A 78 14.17 -12.03 -12.23
C LEU A 78 12.89 -12.70 -12.75
N PHE A 79 12.43 -12.32 -13.95
CA PHE A 79 11.21 -12.89 -14.53
C PHE A 79 11.36 -14.33 -15.01
N SER A 80 12.59 -14.79 -15.30
CA SER A 80 12.85 -16.22 -15.50
C SER A 80 12.57 -17.07 -14.25
N LEU A 81 12.75 -16.49 -13.06
CA LEU A 81 12.52 -17.13 -11.77
C LEU A 81 11.08 -16.92 -11.28
N PHE A 82 10.56 -15.71 -11.38
CA PHE A 82 9.26 -15.30 -10.85
C PHE A 82 8.36 -14.83 -12.00
N PRO A 83 7.49 -15.69 -12.55
CA PRO A 83 6.59 -15.30 -13.61
C PRO A 83 5.59 -14.25 -13.11
N ASP A 84 5.39 -13.21 -13.91
CA ASP A 84 4.61 -12.01 -13.65
C ASP A 84 3.12 -12.21 -13.93
N LYS A 85 2.49 -13.17 -13.27
CA LYS A 85 1.03 -13.28 -13.32
C LYS A 85 0.39 -12.24 -12.40
N MET A 86 -0.37 -11.30 -12.97
CA MET A 86 -1.20 -10.37 -12.20
C MET A 86 -2.27 -11.16 -11.43
N GLN A 87 -2.20 -11.14 -10.10
CA GLN A 87 -3.11 -11.90 -9.21
C GLN A 87 -4.16 -11.02 -8.51
N TYR A 88 -4.20 -9.73 -8.83
CA TYR A 88 -4.99 -8.73 -8.09
C TYR A 88 -5.87 -7.86 -9.00
N SER A 89 -6.08 -8.25 -10.26
CA SER A 89 -6.86 -7.51 -11.26
C SER A 89 -8.26 -8.09 -11.48
N ASP A 90 -8.98 -8.39 -10.40
CA ASP A 90 -10.38 -8.86 -10.41
C ASP A 90 -11.36 -7.83 -9.84
N ALA A 91 -10.92 -6.57 -9.64
CA ALA A 91 -11.76 -5.50 -9.12
C ALA A 91 -13.05 -5.44 -9.94
N SER A 92 -14.17 -5.61 -9.27
CA SER A 92 -15.46 -5.84 -9.91
C SER A 92 -16.57 -5.27 -9.02
N PRO A 93 -17.65 -4.72 -9.60
CA PRO A 93 -18.86 -4.36 -8.86
C PRO A 93 -19.47 -5.52 -8.05
N LYS A 94 -19.05 -6.77 -8.33
CA LYS A 94 -19.57 -7.99 -7.70
C LYS A 94 -18.70 -8.51 -6.54
N HIS A 95 -17.51 -7.95 -6.34
CA HIS A 95 -16.59 -8.39 -5.29
C HIS A 95 -16.09 -7.19 -4.47
N CYS A 96 -15.77 -7.46 -3.21
CA CYS A 96 -15.22 -6.48 -2.29
C CYS A 96 -13.92 -7.06 -1.74
N ARG A 97 -12.78 -6.56 -2.23
CA ARG A 97 -11.48 -6.99 -1.72
C ARG A 97 -11.08 -6.16 -0.51
N THR A 98 -10.90 -6.85 0.61
CA THR A 98 -10.49 -6.27 1.88
C THR A 98 -9.02 -6.57 2.18
N CYS A 99 -8.30 -5.56 2.68
CA CYS A 99 -6.88 -5.69 3.00
C CYS A 99 -6.55 -5.19 4.41
N ALA A 100 -5.82 -5.99 5.17
CA ALA A 100 -5.20 -5.60 6.43
C ALA A 100 -3.73 -5.27 6.21
N VAL A 101 -3.32 -4.02 6.43
CA VAL A 101 -1.92 -3.60 6.43
C VAL A 101 -1.42 -3.57 7.86
N ILE A 102 -0.35 -4.34 8.14
CA ILE A 102 0.21 -4.54 9.48
C ILE A 102 1.58 -3.86 9.56
N GLY A 103 1.61 -2.75 10.29
CA GLY A 103 2.80 -2.08 10.78
C GLY A 103 3.42 -2.82 11.97
N ASN A 104 4.49 -2.26 12.52
CA ASN A 104 5.29 -2.94 13.55
C ASN A 104 5.18 -2.31 14.94
N SER A 105 4.29 -1.34 15.12
CA SER A 105 4.13 -0.63 16.38
C SER A 105 3.82 -1.58 17.53
N GLY A 106 4.41 -1.27 18.68
CA GLY A 106 4.13 -1.87 19.98
C GLY A 106 2.67 -1.84 20.38
N ASN A 107 1.86 -0.95 19.78
CA ASN A 107 0.43 -0.85 20.07
C ASN A 107 -0.38 -2.10 19.72
N LEU A 108 0.20 -3.03 18.95
CA LEU A 108 -0.37 -4.34 18.70
C LEU A 108 -0.33 -5.26 19.94
N LYS A 109 0.59 -5.04 20.88
CA LYS A 109 0.74 -5.90 22.06
C LYS A 109 -0.53 -5.88 22.91
N GLY A 110 -1.12 -7.06 23.12
CA GLY A 110 -2.35 -7.20 23.90
C GLY A 110 -3.61 -6.63 23.24
N SER A 111 -3.53 -6.17 21.99
CA SER A 111 -4.69 -5.65 21.24
C SER A 111 -5.74 -6.72 20.93
N ARG A 112 -5.30 -7.98 20.78
CA ARG A 112 -6.11 -9.12 20.34
C ARG A 112 -6.73 -8.93 18.95
N TYR A 113 -6.11 -8.12 18.09
CA TYR A 113 -6.58 -7.87 16.72
C TYR A 113 -6.42 -9.06 15.75
N GLY A 114 -5.78 -10.16 16.16
CA GLY A 114 -5.52 -11.31 15.28
C GLY A 114 -6.77 -11.79 14.53
N HIS A 115 -7.88 -12.01 15.24
CA HIS A 115 -9.13 -12.43 14.59
C HIS A 115 -9.65 -11.41 13.57
N PHE A 116 -9.57 -10.12 13.87
CA PHE A 116 -10.01 -9.07 12.95
C PHE A 116 -9.10 -8.94 11.72
N ILE A 117 -7.79 -9.14 11.90
CA ILE A 117 -6.82 -9.16 10.80
C ILE A 117 -7.11 -10.32 9.86
N ASP A 118 -7.35 -11.52 10.41
CA ASP A 118 -7.54 -12.75 9.64
C ASP A 118 -8.87 -12.82 8.87
N LEU A 119 -9.79 -11.87 9.10
CA LEU A 119 -11.03 -11.72 8.32
C LEU A 119 -10.82 -11.09 6.93
N HIS A 120 -9.66 -10.49 6.67
CA HIS A 120 -9.39 -9.80 5.41
C HIS A 120 -8.91 -10.77 4.32
N ASP A 121 -9.22 -10.48 3.05
CA ASP A 121 -8.78 -11.29 1.91
C ASP A 121 -7.25 -11.30 1.76
N PHE A 122 -6.63 -10.14 2.02
CA PHE A 122 -5.17 -9.99 1.97
C PHE A 122 -4.62 -9.39 3.27
N VAL A 123 -3.52 -9.99 3.74
CA VAL A 123 -2.75 -9.49 4.89
C VAL A 123 -1.36 -9.07 4.43
N ILE A 124 -1.08 -7.77 4.51
CA ILE A 124 0.17 -7.15 4.08
C ILE A 124 0.99 -6.77 5.31
N SER A 125 2.03 -7.54 5.61
CA SER A 125 2.94 -7.24 6.72
C SER A 125 4.18 -6.48 6.24
N THR A 126 4.53 -5.39 6.94
CA THR A 126 5.60 -4.46 6.52
C THR A 126 7.02 -4.90 6.95
N TYR A 127 7.14 -5.67 8.03
CA TYR A 127 8.40 -6.27 8.44
C TYR A 127 8.19 -7.73 8.83
N LYS A 128 9.05 -8.59 8.28
CA LYS A 128 9.36 -9.90 8.83
C LYS A 128 10.86 -9.98 8.95
N LYS A 129 11.36 -10.51 10.08
CA LYS A 129 12.78 -10.81 10.22
C LYS A 129 13.21 -11.68 9.04
N VAL A 130 14.17 -11.21 8.24
CA VAL A 130 14.63 -11.91 7.04
C VAL A 130 15.28 -13.22 7.48
N SER A 131 14.66 -14.34 7.11
CA SER A 131 15.25 -15.66 7.29
C SER A 131 16.33 -15.87 6.23
N PRO A 132 17.48 -16.50 6.54
CA PRO A 132 18.52 -16.82 5.56
C PRO A 132 18.01 -17.67 4.38
N SER A 133 16.94 -18.45 4.62
CA SER A 133 16.23 -19.18 3.58
C SER A 133 14.72 -19.06 3.79
N VAL A 134 13.98 -18.90 2.69
CA VAL A 134 12.52 -18.83 2.68
C VAL A 134 12.00 -19.84 1.67
N LYS A 135 11.13 -20.76 2.12
CA LYS A 135 10.35 -21.60 1.21
C LYS A 135 9.22 -20.75 0.65
N ALA A 136 9.40 -20.23 -0.56
CA ALA A 136 8.42 -19.40 -1.25
C ALA A 136 7.88 -20.13 -2.50
N ASN A 137 6.61 -19.89 -2.82
CA ASN A 137 6.10 -20.26 -4.14
C ASN A 137 6.51 -19.18 -5.14
N ARG A 138 7.35 -19.54 -6.12
CA ARG A 138 7.81 -18.61 -7.16
C ARG A 138 6.69 -17.90 -7.94
N HIS A 139 5.51 -18.51 -8.01
CA HIS A 139 4.34 -17.93 -8.68
C HIS A 139 3.58 -16.94 -7.79
N LYS A 140 3.97 -16.74 -6.53
CA LYS A 140 3.35 -15.80 -5.60
C LYS A 140 4.31 -14.66 -5.22
N VAL A 141 5.44 -14.56 -5.90
CA VAL A 141 6.41 -13.48 -5.71
C VAL A 141 6.02 -12.32 -6.62
N MET A 142 5.95 -11.13 -6.03
CA MET A 142 5.59 -9.88 -6.69
C MET A 142 6.71 -8.87 -6.48
N ILE A 143 6.94 -8.02 -7.47
CA ILE A 143 8.03 -7.06 -7.48
C ILE A 143 7.42 -5.67 -7.55
N LEU A 144 7.72 -4.81 -6.57
CA LEU A 144 7.21 -3.44 -6.55
C LEU A 144 7.87 -2.61 -7.66
N HIS A 145 7.07 -1.85 -8.40
CA HIS A 145 7.56 -1.06 -9.53
C HIS A 145 8.37 0.17 -9.04
N PRO A 146 9.58 0.46 -9.56
CA PRO A 146 10.34 1.66 -9.19
C PRO A 146 9.59 2.97 -9.42
N ALA A 147 8.85 3.08 -10.53
CA ALA A 147 7.92 4.19 -10.79
C ALA A 147 6.89 4.39 -9.68
N PHE A 148 6.33 3.30 -9.13
CA PHE A 148 5.38 3.39 -8.02
C PHE A 148 6.03 3.95 -6.75
N ILE A 149 7.26 3.54 -6.45
CA ILE A 149 8.02 4.08 -5.32
C ILE A 149 8.24 5.60 -5.50
N LYS A 150 8.60 6.02 -6.72
CA LYS A 150 8.75 7.43 -7.06
C LYS A 150 7.43 8.18 -6.92
N TYR A 151 6.34 7.65 -7.46
CA TYR A 151 4.99 8.21 -7.32
C TYR A 151 4.61 8.43 -5.85
N VAL A 152 4.79 7.42 -4.99
CA VAL A 152 4.54 7.55 -3.55
C VAL A 152 5.42 8.64 -2.91
N HIS A 153 6.70 8.71 -3.29
CA HIS A 153 7.60 9.70 -2.73
C HIS A 153 7.26 11.13 -3.16
N GLU A 154 7.02 11.34 -4.46
CA GLU A 154 6.85 12.67 -5.04
C GLU A 154 5.45 13.22 -4.83
N ILE A 155 4.43 12.39 -5.04
CA ILE A 155 3.03 12.83 -5.02
C ILE A 155 2.49 12.77 -3.59
N TRP A 156 2.55 11.60 -2.95
CA TRP A 156 1.98 11.44 -1.60
C TRP A 156 2.82 12.09 -0.51
N LEU A 157 4.15 12.02 -0.63
CA LEU A 157 5.06 12.50 0.41
C LEU A 157 5.74 13.84 0.07
N LEU A 158 5.43 14.47 -1.07
CA LEU A 158 6.02 15.75 -1.48
C LEU A 158 7.56 15.76 -1.39
N LYS A 159 8.19 14.63 -1.71
CA LYS A 159 9.64 14.37 -1.59
C LYS A 159 10.21 14.54 -0.18
N ARG A 160 9.39 14.49 0.87
CA ARG A 160 9.86 14.55 2.27
C ARG A 160 10.59 13.27 2.66
N GLY A 161 11.71 13.41 3.36
CA GLY A 161 12.61 12.30 3.67
C GLY A 161 13.39 11.81 2.43
N LYS A 162 14.29 10.83 2.63
CA LYS A 162 15.14 10.34 1.53
C LYS A 162 14.37 9.44 0.55
N TYR A 163 13.45 8.62 1.06
CA TYR A 163 12.51 7.78 0.32
C TYR A 163 11.37 7.37 1.27
N PRO A 164 10.24 6.84 0.78
CA PRO A 164 9.12 6.41 1.64
C PRO A 164 9.48 5.21 2.53
N SER A 165 8.91 5.12 3.73
CA SER A 165 9.04 3.92 4.55
C SER A 165 8.31 2.73 3.94
N THR A 166 8.75 1.51 4.26
CA THR A 166 8.05 0.28 3.87
C THR A 166 6.60 0.26 4.37
N GLY A 167 6.34 0.86 5.54
CA GLY A 167 5.00 0.98 6.10
C GLY A 167 4.09 1.83 5.23
N PHE A 168 4.55 3.03 4.88
CA PHE A 168 3.77 3.94 4.05
C PHE A 168 3.60 3.42 2.62
N LEU A 169 4.64 2.81 2.03
CA LEU A 169 4.54 2.13 0.73
C LEU A 169 3.48 1.03 0.75
N ALA A 170 3.40 0.23 1.82
CA ALA A 170 2.41 -0.83 1.93
C ALA A 170 0.98 -0.29 2.02
N ILE A 171 0.77 0.86 2.67
CA ILE A 171 -0.54 1.53 2.73
C ILE A 171 -0.95 1.98 1.33
N ILE A 172 -0.11 2.75 0.63
CA ILE A 172 -0.47 3.23 -0.72
C ILE A 172 -0.60 2.05 -1.69
N PHE A 173 0.25 1.03 -1.58
CA PHE A 173 0.09 -0.20 -2.36
C PHE A 173 -1.28 -0.84 -2.14
N ALA A 174 -1.73 -0.96 -0.89
CA ALA A 174 -3.06 -1.49 -0.57
C ALA A 174 -4.19 -0.65 -1.19
N LEU A 175 -4.06 0.68 -1.23
CA LEU A 175 -5.05 1.55 -1.89
C LEU A 175 -5.17 1.31 -3.40
N HIS A 176 -4.12 0.83 -4.08
CA HIS A 176 -4.16 0.53 -5.52
C HIS A 176 -4.65 -0.87 -5.83
N VAL A 177 -4.62 -1.79 -4.86
CA VAL A 177 -4.94 -3.22 -5.10
C VAL A 177 -6.17 -3.70 -4.34
N CYS A 178 -6.71 -2.92 -3.41
CA CYS A 178 -7.83 -3.29 -2.55
C CYS A 178 -8.97 -2.27 -2.61
N ASP A 179 -10.17 -2.73 -2.31
CA ASP A 179 -11.37 -1.90 -2.29
C ASP A 179 -11.61 -1.29 -0.91
N GLN A 180 -11.22 -2.00 0.15
CA GLN A 180 -11.16 -1.50 1.53
C GLN A 180 -9.83 -1.84 2.20
N VAL A 181 -9.32 -0.89 2.98
CA VAL A 181 -8.03 -1.01 3.65
C VAL A 181 -8.18 -0.70 5.13
N SER A 182 -7.76 -1.66 5.96
CA SER A 182 -7.65 -1.52 7.41
C SER A 182 -6.17 -1.53 7.80
N THR A 183 -5.77 -0.59 8.65
CA THR A 183 -4.39 -0.46 9.13
C THR A 183 -4.29 -0.80 10.60
N PHE A 184 -3.27 -1.58 10.95
CA PHE A 184 -2.99 -2.05 12.31
C PHE A 184 -1.51 -1.84 12.61
N GLY A 185 -1.13 -1.46 13.83
CA GLY A 185 0.29 -1.41 14.17
C GLY A 185 1.06 -0.21 13.62
N PHE A 186 0.36 0.90 13.36
CA PHE A 186 0.97 2.16 12.92
C PHE A 186 0.91 3.22 14.04
N GLY A 187 1.89 4.12 14.07
CA GLY A 187 2.00 5.18 15.08
C GLY A 187 2.55 4.71 16.42
N ALA A 188 2.48 5.59 17.41
CA ALA A 188 2.85 5.31 18.80
C ALA A 188 1.78 4.46 19.53
N ASP A 189 2.13 3.95 20.71
CA ASP A 189 1.17 3.41 21.67
C ASP A 189 0.35 4.53 22.35
N GLN A 190 -0.61 4.16 23.22
CA GLN A 190 -1.48 5.14 23.91
C GLN A 190 -0.71 6.09 24.85
N TYR A 191 0.55 5.78 25.15
CA TYR A 191 1.44 6.57 26.01
C TYR A 191 2.47 7.37 25.19
N GLY A 192 2.41 7.33 23.87
CA GLY A 192 3.34 8.02 22.98
C GLY A 192 4.68 7.30 22.78
N ASN A 193 4.79 6.04 23.17
CA ASN A 193 6.01 5.25 22.99
C ASN A 193 6.13 4.68 21.58
N TRP A 194 7.36 4.66 21.08
CA TRP A 194 7.74 4.08 19.80
C TRP A 194 8.68 2.89 20.04
N TYR A 195 8.16 1.68 19.86
CA TYR A 195 8.88 0.41 19.97
C TYR A 195 8.19 -0.64 19.10
N HIS A 196 8.87 -1.76 18.81
CA HIS A 196 8.26 -2.83 18.02
C HIS A 196 7.48 -3.84 18.88
N TYR A 197 6.36 -4.38 18.37
CA TYR A 197 5.54 -5.35 19.11
C TYR A 197 6.27 -6.68 19.42
N PHE A 198 7.33 -7.01 18.67
CA PHE A 198 8.12 -8.23 18.86
C PHE A 198 9.35 -8.02 19.75
N GLU A 199 9.67 -6.78 20.14
CA GLU A 199 10.82 -6.50 21.00
C GLU A 199 10.49 -6.72 22.48
N LYS A 200 11.44 -7.30 23.23
CA LYS A 200 11.30 -7.52 24.69
C LYS A 200 11.47 -6.23 25.49
N THR A 201 12.25 -5.27 25.00
CA THR A 201 12.58 -4.00 25.67
C THR A 201 12.17 -2.81 24.80
N SER A 202 11.53 -1.81 25.40
CA SER A 202 11.15 -0.56 24.73
C SER A 202 12.38 0.33 24.54
N ASN A 203 13.15 0.10 23.49
CA ASN A 203 14.15 1.06 23.06
C ASN A 203 13.45 2.08 22.15
N LYS A 204 13.59 3.38 22.45
CA LYS A 204 13.02 4.44 21.61
C LYS A 204 13.53 4.26 20.17
N VAL A 205 12.62 3.98 19.24
CA VAL A 205 12.93 3.89 17.81
C VAL A 205 13.41 5.27 17.34
N ARG A 206 14.62 5.32 16.77
CA ARG A 206 15.14 6.55 16.14
C ARG A 206 14.40 6.79 14.83
N THR A 207 14.04 8.04 14.57
CA THR A 207 13.59 8.49 13.25
C THR A 207 14.73 8.29 12.25
N GLY A 208 14.55 7.33 11.34
CA GLY A 208 15.55 6.93 10.34
C GLY A 208 15.57 7.86 9.12
N ALA A 209 15.88 7.30 7.94
CA ALA A 209 15.95 8.01 6.66
C ALA A 209 14.61 8.57 6.12
N HIS A 210 13.53 8.44 6.89
CA HIS A 210 12.14 8.69 6.49
C HIS A 210 11.53 9.83 7.32
N SER A 211 10.60 10.57 6.73
CA SER A 211 9.83 11.60 7.44
C SER A 211 8.62 10.96 8.15
N GLY A 212 8.89 10.22 9.24
CA GLY A 212 7.86 9.42 9.91
C GLY A 212 6.65 10.22 10.41
N SER A 213 6.83 11.48 10.81
CA SER A 213 5.71 12.35 11.19
C SER A 213 4.83 12.69 9.98
N PHE A 214 5.43 13.07 8.86
CA PHE A 214 4.68 13.42 7.64
C PHE A 214 3.94 12.21 7.06
N GLU A 215 4.58 11.03 7.07
CA GLU A 215 3.93 9.77 6.68
C GLU A 215 2.73 9.45 7.58
N PHE A 216 2.88 9.63 8.89
CA PHE A 216 1.80 9.41 9.84
C PHE A 216 0.66 10.42 9.66
N ASP A 217 0.97 11.70 9.46
CA ASP A 217 -0.02 12.75 9.23
C ASP A 217 -0.81 12.49 7.94
N THR A 218 -0.12 12.04 6.88
CA THR A 218 -0.75 11.66 5.60
C THR A 218 -1.63 10.42 5.74
N MET A 219 -1.20 9.42 6.51
CA MET A 219 -2.04 8.27 6.88
C MET A 219 -3.29 8.72 7.65
N MET A 220 -3.15 9.65 8.59
CA MET A 220 -4.29 10.17 9.34
C MET A 220 -5.24 11.00 8.46
N GLN A 221 -4.73 11.72 7.46
CA GLN A 221 -5.58 12.37 6.47
C GLN A 221 -6.38 11.34 5.66
N LEU A 222 -5.76 10.24 5.21
CA LEU A 222 -6.50 9.14 4.56
C LEU A 222 -7.64 8.58 5.42
N TYR A 223 -7.43 8.49 6.74
CA TYR A 223 -8.47 8.08 7.68
C TYR A 223 -9.62 9.11 7.76
N LEU A 224 -9.30 10.41 7.83
CA LEU A 224 -10.31 11.48 7.84
C LEU A 224 -11.13 11.53 6.54
N GLU A 225 -10.52 11.16 5.42
CA GLU A 225 -11.17 11.04 4.10
C GLU A 225 -11.96 9.72 3.92
N ASN A 226 -12.08 8.90 4.97
CA ASN A 226 -12.70 7.56 4.93
C ASN A 226 -12.10 6.62 3.88
N LYS A 227 -10.81 6.78 3.55
CA LYS A 227 -10.09 5.93 2.60
C LYS A 227 -9.45 4.72 3.26
N ILE A 228 -9.18 4.79 4.55
CA ILE A 228 -8.68 3.68 5.35
C ILE A 228 -9.38 3.63 6.71
N GLN A 229 -9.42 2.46 7.32
CA GLN A 229 -9.71 2.30 8.75
C GLN A 229 -8.40 2.24 9.54
N VAL A 230 -8.36 2.83 10.73
CA VAL A 230 -7.16 2.84 11.59
C VAL A 230 -7.47 2.21 12.94
N PHE A 231 -6.83 1.08 13.22
CA PHE A 231 -6.90 0.39 14.51
C PHE A 231 -5.71 0.79 15.37
N ARG A 232 -5.96 1.73 16.30
CA ARG A 232 -4.91 2.40 17.10
C ARG A 232 -4.26 1.52 18.17
N GLY A 233 -4.83 0.35 18.49
CA GLY A 233 -4.26 -0.55 19.49
C GLY A 233 -4.27 0.04 20.91
N ARG A 234 -3.22 -0.27 21.66
CA ARG A 234 -2.99 0.16 23.05
C ARG A 234 -1.67 0.88 23.20
#